data_AF-A0A6S6SIA9-F1
#
_entry.id   AF-A0A6S6SIA9-F1
#
_cell.length_a   1.000
_cell.length_b   1.000
_cell.length_c   1.000
_cell.angle_alpha   90.00
_cell.angle_beta   90.00
_cell.angle_gamma   90.00
#
_symmetry.space_group_name_H-M   'P 1'
#
loop_
_entity.id
_entity.type
_entity.pdbx_description
1 polymer ?
#
loop_
_entity_poly.entity_id
_entity_poly.type
_entity_poly.pdbx_seq_one_letter_code
_entity_poly.pdbx_strand_id
1 'polypeptide(L)'
;MRYNQLTLGERYHIEALMRLGYKQIDIAKELGVHPSTISRELQRNKFRGKYKPVQAQAEYILRQKKKRKRSSISTSIERYIRAPIR
;
A
#
# COMPACT_ATOMS: atom_id res chain seq x y z
N MET A 1 8.75 -9.55 -11.47
CA MET A 1 7.86 -8.42 -11.13
C MET A 1 8.37 -7.74 -9.87
N ARG A 2 8.72 -6.46 -9.94
CA ARG A 2 9.05 -5.67 -8.74
C ARG A 2 7.73 -5.23 -8.11
N TYR A 3 7.51 -5.60 -6.85
CA TYR A 3 6.27 -5.26 -6.16
C TYR A 3 6.25 -3.76 -5.85
N ASN A 4 5.50 -2.99 -6.64
CA ASN A 4 5.37 -1.55 -6.45
C ASN A 4 4.04 -1.22 -5.77
N GLN A 5 4.09 -0.38 -4.75
CA GLN A 5 2.91 0.10 -4.04
C GLN A 5 2.40 1.35 -4.75
N LEU A 6 1.09 1.47 -4.87
CA LEU A 6 0.50 2.71 -5.37
C LEU A 6 0.89 3.87 -4.44
N THR A 7 1.41 4.92 -5.04
CA THR A 7 1.69 6.22 -4.45
C THR A 7 0.39 7.01 -4.29
N LEU A 8 0.42 8.08 -3.49
CA LEU A 8 -0.73 8.97 -3.37
C LEU A 8 -1.10 9.63 -4.70
N GLY A 9 -0.11 9.97 -5.53
CA GLY A 9 -0.34 10.54 -6.87
C GLY A 9 -1.09 9.58 -7.79
N GLU A 10 -0.65 8.32 -7.85
CA GLU A 10 -1.35 7.29 -8.63
C GLU A 10 -2.79 7.08 -8.11
N ARG A 11 -3.01 7.14 -6.80
CA ARG A 11 -4.37 7.08 -6.22
C ARG A 11 -5.25 8.25 -6.65
N TYR A 12 -4.71 9.47 -6.70
CA TYR A 12 -5.45 10.62 -7.25
C TYR A 12 -5.78 10.42 -8.72
N HIS A 13 -4.84 9.88 -9.49
CA HIS A 13 -5.06 9.58 -10.91
C HIS A 13 -6.18 8.54 -11.09
N ILE A 14 -6.22 7.48 -10.26
CA ILE A 14 -7.33 6.51 -10.24
C ILE A 14 -8.67 7.22 -9.98
N GLU A 15 -8.75 8.09 -8.96
CA GLU A 15 -10.00 8.81 -8.66
C GLU A 15 -10.44 9.71 -9.82
N ALA A 16 -9.51 10.45 -10.42
CA ALA A 16 -9.79 11.34 -11.54
C ALA A 16 -10.36 10.55 -12.74
N LEU A 17 -9.71 9.46 -13.14
CA LEU A 17 -10.17 8.62 -14.25
C LEU A 17 -11.49 7.92 -13.94
N MET A 18 -11.70 7.45 -12.70
CA MET A 18 -13.00 6.91 -12.29
C MET A 18 -14.12 7.95 -12.41
N ARG A 19 -13.85 9.20 -12.04
CA ARG A 19 -14.82 10.31 -12.15
C ARG A 19 -15.15 10.63 -13.60
N LEU A 20 -14.18 10.44 -14.51
CA LEU A 20 -14.35 10.56 -15.95
C LEU A 20 -15.04 9.33 -16.60
N GLY A 21 -15.35 8.29 -15.83
CA GLY A 21 -16.08 7.12 -16.32
C GLY A 21 -15.21 6.02 -16.95
N TYR A 22 -13.89 6.09 -16.80
CA TYR A 22 -12.99 5.06 -17.32
C TYR A 22 -13.19 3.73 -16.59
N LYS A 23 -13.04 2.62 -17.34
CA LYS A 23 -13.07 1.27 -16.76
C LYS A 23 -11.75 0.97 -16.04
N GLN A 24 -11.79 0.06 -15.07
CA GLN A 24 -10.60 -0.32 -14.29
C GLN A 24 -9.45 -0.84 -15.17
N ILE A 25 -9.77 -1.50 -16.29
CA ILE A 25 -8.77 -2.02 -17.24
C ILE A 25 -8.04 -0.85 -17.93
N ASP A 26 -8.76 0.20 -18.30
CA ASP A 26 -8.18 1.36 -18.97
C ASP A 26 -7.32 2.17 -18.00
N ILE A 27 -7.79 2.34 -16.76
CA ILE A 27 -7.01 2.95 -15.66
C ILE A 27 -5.70 2.18 -15.41
N ALA A 28 -5.76 0.85 -15.45
CA ALA A 28 -4.59 0.01 -15.25
C ALA A 28 -3.57 0.18 -16.37
N LYS A 29 -4.03 0.25 -17.63
CA LYS A 29 -3.18 0.51 -18.79
C LYS A 29 -2.51 1.87 -18.69
N GLU A 30 -3.27 2.91 -18.36
CA GLU A 30 -2.75 4.29 -18.22
C GLU A 30 -1.66 4.38 -17.14
N LEU A 31 -1.87 3.72 -16.00
CA LEU A 31 -0.89 3.67 -14.89
C LEU A 31 0.25 2.67 -15.12
N GLY A 32 0.23 1.88 -16.19
CA GLY A 32 1.21 0.82 -16.43
C GLY A 32 1.20 -0.28 -15.36
N VAL A 33 0.06 -0.52 -14.71
CA VAL A 33 -0.11 -1.54 -13.66
C VAL A 33 -1.03 -2.67 -14.14
N HIS A 34 -0.96 -3.81 -13.46
CA HIS A 34 -1.88 -4.92 -13.75
C HIS A 34 -3.33 -4.55 -13.36
N PRO A 35 -4.38 -4.95 -14.12
CA PRO A 35 -5.77 -4.69 -13.76
C PRO A 35 -6.17 -5.18 -12.36
N SER A 36 -5.59 -6.30 -11.92
CA SER A 36 -5.81 -6.81 -10.55
C SER A 36 -5.25 -5.88 -9.46
N THR A 37 -4.29 -5.00 -9.77
CA THR A 37 -3.81 -3.98 -8.83
C THR A 37 -4.91 -2.95 -8.58
N ILE A 38 -5.53 -2.43 -9.64
CA ILE A 38 -6.65 -1.50 -9.55
C ILE A 38 -7.84 -2.15 -8.84
N SER A 39 -8.23 -3.35 -9.26
CA SER A 39 -9.33 -4.09 -8.64
C SER A 39 -9.14 -4.26 -7.12
N ARG A 40 -7.95 -4.71 -6.69
CA ARG A 40 -7.64 -4.88 -5.26
C ARG A 40 -7.59 -3.55 -4.50
N GLU A 41 -7.05 -2.50 -5.11
CA GLU A 41 -7.02 -1.16 -4.52
C GLU A 41 -8.45 -0.64 -4.27
N LEU A 42 -9.34 -0.77 -5.26
CA LEU A 42 -10.72 -0.32 -5.16
C LEU A 42 -11.52 -1.16 -4.16
N GLN A 43 -11.37 -2.49 -4.17
CA GLN A 43 -12.05 -3.36 -3.22
C GLN A 43 -11.66 -3.06 -1.77
N ARG A 44 -10.37 -2.83 -1.51
CA ARG A 44 -9.85 -2.61 -0.14
C ARG A 44 -10.15 -1.23 0.42
N ASN A 45 -10.30 -0.22 -0.43
CA ASN A 45 -10.43 1.18 -0.01
C ASN A 45 -11.76 1.82 -0.48
N LYS A 46 -12.80 1.03 -0.69
CA LYS A 46 -14.16 1.51 -0.95
C LYS A 46 -14.80 1.97 0.36
N PHE A 47 -15.14 3.25 0.45
CA PHE A 47 -15.86 3.82 1.59
C PHE A 47 -17.22 4.35 1.17
N ARG A 48 -18.30 3.78 1.72
CA ARG A 48 -19.68 4.17 1.40
C ARG A 48 -19.95 4.28 -0.11
N GLY A 49 -19.43 3.32 -0.88
CA GLY A 49 -19.58 3.31 -2.33
C GLY A 49 -18.59 4.18 -3.12
N LYS A 50 -17.80 5.04 -2.46
CA LYS A 50 -16.87 5.97 -3.10
C LYS A 50 -15.42 5.57 -2.86
N TYR A 51 -14.55 5.88 -3.81
CA TYR A 51 -13.11 5.78 -3.65
C TYR A 51 -12.56 7.16 -3.24
N LYS A 52 -11.69 7.20 -2.23
CA LYS A 52 -11.07 8.43 -1.71
C LYS A 52 -9.55 8.25 -1.58
N PRO A 53 -8.73 8.95 -2.38
CA PRO A 53 -7.27 8.74 -2.43
C PRO A 53 -6.57 8.92 -1.08
N VAL A 54 -6.87 10.02 -0.37
CA VAL A 54 -6.24 10.35 0.92
C VAL A 54 -6.56 9.29 1.98
N GLN A 55 -7.80 8.81 2.02
CA GLN A 55 -8.21 7.76 2.95
C GLN A 55 -7.55 6.43 2.60
N ALA A 56 -7.51 6.06 1.31
CA ALA A 56 -6.82 4.85 0.85
C ALA A 56 -5.32 4.85 1.21
N GLN A 57 -4.66 6.01 1.09
CA GLN A 57 -3.27 6.20 1.54
C GLN A 57 -3.13 6.02 3.06
N ALA A 58 -4.01 6.65 3.85
CA ALA A 58 -3.98 6.54 5.30
C ALA A 58 -4.17 5.08 5.75
N GLU A 59 -5.14 4.38 5.18
CA GLU A 59 -5.40 2.96 5.41
C GLU A 59 -4.20 2.08 5.02
N TYR A 60 -3.54 2.40 3.91
CA TYR A 60 -2.30 1.73 3.51
C TYR A 60 -1.20 1.90 4.58
N ILE A 61 -0.99 3.12 5.07
CA ILE A 61 0.01 3.40 6.12
C ILE A 61 -0.33 2.61 7.39
N LEU A 62 -1.59 2.59 7.81
CA LEU A 62 -2.04 1.83 8.98
C LEU A 62 -1.78 0.33 8.82
N ARG A 63 -2.07 -0.25 7.65
CA ARG A 63 -1.76 -1.66 7.35
C ARG A 63 -0.26 -1.94 7.39
N GLN A 64 0.57 -1.05 6.85
CA GLN A 64 2.04 -1.21 6.93
C GLN A 64 2.56 -1.15 8.36
N LYS A 65 1.99 -0.28 9.21
CA LYS A 65 2.34 -0.22 10.64
C LYS A 65 1.92 -1.48 11.39
N LYS A 66 0.74 -2.02 11.11
CA LYS A 66 0.21 -3.25 11.75
C LYS A 66 0.89 -4.53 11.27
N LYS A 67 1.48 -4.54 10.07
CA LYS A 67 2.15 -5.72 9.52
C LYS A 67 3.32 -6.13 10.43
N ARG A 68 3.35 -7.40 10.84
CA ARG A 68 4.48 -7.98 11.60
C ARG A 68 5.76 -7.80 10.78
N LYS A 69 6.75 -7.13 11.38
CA LYS A 69 8.08 -6.97 10.79
C LYS A 69 9.00 -8.02 11.39
N ARG A 70 9.83 -8.64 10.55
CA ARG A 70 10.89 -9.53 11.01
C ARG A 70 11.96 -8.66 11.68
N SER A 71 12.14 -8.81 12.99
CA SER A 71 13.28 -8.26 13.72
C SER A 71 14.37 -9.32 13.77
N SER A 72 15.59 -9.01 13.30
CA SER A 72 16.70 -9.97 13.35
C SER A 72 17.27 -10.09 14.76
N ILE A 73 17.39 -8.98 15.51
CA ILE A 73 17.92 -8.95 16.88
C ILE A 73 17.28 -7.75 17.60
N SER A 74 16.79 -7.94 18.83
CA SER A 74 16.36 -6.81 19.68
C SER A 74 17.56 -6.21 20.40
N THR A 75 17.53 -4.92 20.75
CA THR A 75 18.63 -4.25 21.46
C THR A 75 19.04 -4.97 22.75
N SER A 76 18.08 -5.60 23.43
CA SER A 76 18.33 -6.42 24.61
C SER A 76 19.12 -7.70 24.29
N ILE A 77 18.79 -8.38 23.19
CA ILE A 77 19.52 -9.56 22.71
C ILE A 77 20.91 -9.16 22.19
N GLU A 78 21.03 -8.04 21.48
CA GLU A 78 22.33 -7.53 21.03
C GLU A 78 23.25 -7.23 22.23
N ARG A 79 22.71 -6.56 23.25
CA ARG A 79 23.46 -6.25 24.48
C ARG A 79 23.88 -7.51 25.22
N TYR A 80 23.03 -8.53 25.26
CA TYR A 80 23.34 -9.81 25.88
C TYR A 80 24.48 -10.54 25.14
N ILE A 81 24.43 -10.58 23.80
CA ILE A 81 25.47 -11.23 22.98
C ILE A 81 26.82 -10.50 23.08
N ARG A 82 26.82 -9.16 23.16
CA ARG A 82 28.04 -8.34 23.25
C ARG A 82 28.59 -8.20 24.67
N ALA A 83 27.89 -8.69 25.69
CA ALA A 83 28.39 -8.59 27.06
C ALA A 83 29.63 -9.49 27.23
N PRO A 84 30.72 -9.00 27.83
CA PRO A 84 31.90 -9.81 28.09
C PRO A 84 31.53 -10.94 29.06
N ILE A 85 31.90 -12.16 28.69
CA ILE A 85 31.78 -13.34 29.55
C ILE A 85 32.77 -13.13 30.69
N ARG A 86 32.27 -13.09 31.93
CA ARG A 86 33.09 -13.03 33.16
C ARG A 86 33.76 -14.36 33.44
#